data_AF-A0A132B929-F1
#
_entry.id   AF-A0A132B929-F1
#
_cell.length_a   1.000
_cell.length_b   1.000
_cell.length_c   1.000
_cell.angle_alpha   90.00
_cell.angle_beta   90.00
_cell.angle_gamma   90.00
#
_symmetry.space_group_name_H-M   'P 1'
#
loop_
_entity.id
_entity.type
_entity.pdbx_description
1 polymer ?
#
loop_
_entity_poly.entity_id
_entity_poly.type
_entity_poly.pdbx_seq_one_letter_code
_entity_poly.pdbx_strand_id
1 'polypeptide(L)'
;MADLTSLPTEILRNIMSYVDKDIRHLLNCTLATRKLSEVAQPQLYKNIYLTYHNRNKKDNAKTAQRQARLLRSLAENPKLGALVRTFKTPQSPKYERPQQLASDVDESVFISAAKNMINLTKAKLTPSPISDYILANLQSYPRLTDLEISGFKPEEHIWALAPTSLTSLKWQVPFDWEDDAHPFSTAKFLLNVTEATCPNLRALDVTVRDSGKSLVFSKVDAGGAQIYHAPASPKSGLPQLRHFGFHYQDNRSPVTTKESLLSVFKTYHTSLTSVSVPVDCEYYNRTTLDYLLKIGSILPSLTSLALTEAHSIYFRGPDPNDKLSGSDFYEALTSGFVELGIELERFSAPCIGTPFSERLGRAFGAWKNLHFLQVGDIANGHAPFQEGGRLLDFANYAPQILAFITALPPKLLSLYIEINGRELTIEDDDDFSSIDSLGPEAFSTLRHLHPLDIHAWIYNADGDLIDIPEKGMFWRRLPSRETPCSIEGCTTKQLSTSRMDAIYQHRDLAVSHRVEVLEAKPGKLFEGIDAEEAWCGGLVRKPPAKRRGTQRGWQGEKGVDFSWPFYEGRISAYPMFRTRFWNL
;
A
#
# COMPACT_ATOMS: atom_id res chain seq x y z
N MET A 1 -38.15 -30.55 -6.87
CA MET A 1 -36.96 -29.67 -6.82
C MET A 1 -36.92 -28.87 -8.11
N ALA A 2 -36.84 -27.53 -8.04
CA ALA A 2 -36.76 -26.70 -9.23
C ALA A 2 -35.42 -26.96 -9.95
N ASP A 3 -35.46 -27.23 -11.25
CA ASP A 3 -34.26 -27.45 -12.05
C ASP A 3 -33.52 -26.13 -12.24
N LEU A 4 -32.27 -26.04 -11.77
CA LEU A 4 -31.39 -24.87 -11.93
C LEU A 4 -31.21 -24.46 -13.40
N THR A 5 -31.39 -25.39 -14.35
CA THR A 5 -31.32 -25.09 -15.79
C THR A 5 -32.48 -24.22 -16.28
N SER A 6 -33.60 -24.17 -15.53
CA SER A 6 -34.79 -23.38 -15.86
C SER A 6 -34.67 -21.90 -15.47
N LEU A 7 -33.72 -21.52 -14.61
CA LEU A 7 -33.56 -20.14 -14.16
C LEU A 7 -32.99 -19.24 -15.27
N PRO A 8 -33.50 -18.01 -15.47
CA PRO A 8 -32.88 -17.01 -16.35
C PRO A 8 -31.41 -16.75 -16.01
N THR A 9 -30.60 -16.47 -17.04
CA THR A 9 -29.15 -16.23 -16.89
C THR A 9 -28.86 -15.02 -15.99
N GLU A 10 -29.74 -14.02 -15.99
CA GLU A 10 -29.67 -12.84 -15.11
C GLU A 10 -29.81 -13.21 -13.63
N ILE A 11 -30.74 -14.12 -13.31
CA ILE A 11 -30.92 -14.61 -11.95
C ILE A 11 -29.69 -15.43 -11.52
N LEU A 12 -29.17 -16.28 -12.41
CA LEU A 12 -27.96 -17.04 -12.14
C LEU A 12 -26.73 -16.13 -11.94
N ARG A 13 -26.59 -15.04 -12.70
CA ARG A 13 -25.52 -14.03 -12.49
C ARG A 13 -25.63 -13.38 -11.12
N ASN A 14 -26.83 -12.99 -10.71
CA ASN A 14 -27.07 -12.43 -9.38
C ASN A 14 -26.71 -13.45 -8.30
N ILE A 15 -27.16 -14.70 -8.40
CA ILE A 15 -26.78 -15.76 -7.45
C ILE A 15 -25.26 -15.93 -7.40
N MET A 16 -24.58 -15.97 -8.55
CA MET A 16 -23.12 -16.13 -8.61
C MET A 16 -22.36 -14.97 -7.94
N SER A 17 -22.87 -13.74 -7.99
CA SER A 17 -22.24 -12.62 -7.27
C SER A 17 -22.23 -12.79 -5.75
N TYR A 18 -23.15 -13.60 -5.18
CA TYR A 18 -23.13 -13.96 -3.76
C TYR A 18 -22.24 -15.18 -3.45
N VAL A 19 -21.96 -16.02 -4.46
CA VAL A 19 -21.11 -17.22 -4.37
C VAL A 19 -19.63 -16.91 -4.61
N ASP A 20 -19.31 -15.79 -5.27
CA ASP A 20 -17.98 -15.28 -5.66
C ASP A 20 -16.98 -15.05 -4.49
N LYS A 21 -17.38 -15.38 -3.25
CA LYS A 21 -16.51 -15.26 -2.07
C LYS A 21 -15.52 -16.42 -1.93
N ASP A 22 -15.75 -17.57 -2.57
CA ASP A 22 -14.83 -18.72 -2.57
C ASP A 22 -14.66 -19.33 -3.97
N ILE A 23 -13.42 -19.36 -4.46
CA ILE A 23 -13.06 -19.90 -5.78
C ILE A 23 -13.45 -21.38 -5.95
N ARG A 24 -13.50 -22.15 -4.85
CA ARG A 24 -13.91 -23.56 -4.87
C ARG A 24 -15.40 -23.70 -5.21
N HIS A 25 -16.22 -22.77 -4.74
CA HIS A 25 -17.64 -22.77 -5.09
C HIS A 25 -17.85 -22.45 -6.56
N LEU A 26 -17.10 -21.47 -7.11
CA LEU A 26 -17.13 -21.17 -8.54
C LEU A 26 -16.70 -22.38 -9.37
N LEU A 27 -15.62 -23.07 -8.98
CA LEU A 27 -15.18 -24.31 -9.63
C LEU A 27 -16.29 -25.37 -9.61
N ASN A 28 -16.92 -25.62 -8.46
CA ASN A 28 -18.03 -26.57 -8.37
C ASN A 28 -19.20 -26.16 -9.27
N CYS A 29 -19.54 -24.87 -9.35
CA CYS A 29 -20.55 -24.36 -10.27
C CYS A 29 -20.18 -24.60 -11.74
N THR A 30 -18.90 -24.46 -12.12
CA THR A 30 -18.46 -24.75 -13.50
C THR A 30 -18.59 -26.23 -13.89
N LEU A 31 -18.56 -27.13 -12.91
CA LEU A 31 -18.68 -28.59 -13.10
C LEU A 31 -20.13 -29.08 -13.03
N ALA A 32 -21.04 -28.33 -12.41
CA ALA A 32 -22.41 -28.78 -12.13
C ALA A 32 -23.30 -28.83 -13.38
N THR A 33 -23.36 -27.74 -14.16
CA THR A 33 -24.13 -27.69 -15.42
C THR A 33 -23.48 -26.73 -16.42
N ARG A 34 -23.78 -26.90 -17.72
CA ARG A 34 -23.31 -25.98 -18.77
C ARG A 34 -23.74 -24.53 -18.52
N LYS A 35 -25.00 -24.31 -18.12
CA LYS A 35 -25.56 -22.97 -17.87
C LYS A 35 -24.88 -22.28 -16.69
N LEU A 36 -24.58 -23.02 -15.61
CA LEU A 36 -23.80 -22.50 -14.49
C LEU A 36 -22.35 -22.23 -14.90
N SER A 37 -21.76 -23.08 -15.73
CA SER A 37 -20.41 -22.88 -16.28
C SER A 37 -20.31 -21.57 -17.08
N GLU A 38 -21.28 -21.28 -17.93
CA GLU A 38 -21.33 -20.04 -18.72
C GLU A 38 -21.38 -18.77 -17.84
N VAL A 39 -21.91 -18.86 -16.62
CA VAL A 39 -21.99 -17.73 -15.68
C VAL A 39 -20.80 -17.68 -14.71
N ALA A 40 -20.31 -18.84 -14.26
CA ALA A 40 -19.24 -18.94 -13.26
C ALA A 40 -17.84 -18.76 -13.88
N GLN A 41 -17.61 -19.20 -15.12
CA GLN A 41 -16.31 -19.06 -15.79
C GLN A 41 -15.83 -17.59 -15.87
N PRO A 42 -16.68 -16.60 -16.27
CA PRO A 42 -16.27 -15.20 -16.26
C PRO A 42 -15.80 -14.69 -14.90
N GLN A 43 -16.37 -15.18 -13.78
CA GLN A 43 -15.93 -14.78 -12.44
C GLN A 43 -14.65 -15.51 -12.03
N LEU A 44 -14.58 -16.82 -12.31
CA LEU A 44 -13.43 -17.68 -11.99
C LEU A 44 -12.13 -17.20 -12.64
N TYR A 45 -12.18 -16.80 -13.91
CA TYR A 45 -11.00 -16.38 -14.69
C TYR A 45 -10.80 -14.85 -14.69
N LYS A 46 -11.68 -14.08 -14.03
CA LYS A 46 -11.62 -12.60 -14.01
C LYS A 46 -10.29 -12.09 -13.44
N ASN A 47 -9.84 -12.69 -12.35
CA ASN A 47 -8.68 -12.26 -11.58
C ASN A 47 -7.70 -13.42 -11.44
N ILE A 48 -6.56 -13.32 -12.11
CA ILE A 48 -5.52 -14.35 -12.10
C ILE A 48 -4.31 -13.82 -11.34
N TYR A 49 -3.98 -14.50 -10.24
CA TYR A 49 -2.83 -14.19 -9.39
C TYR A 49 -1.93 -15.41 -9.33
N LEU A 50 -0.75 -15.30 -9.92
CA LEU A 50 0.27 -16.33 -9.83
C LEU A 50 1.06 -16.07 -8.54
N THR A 51 0.76 -16.76 -7.44
CA THR A 51 1.44 -16.57 -6.15
C THR A 51 2.05 -17.88 -5.66
N TYR A 52 3.22 -17.80 -5.02
CA TYR A 52 3.84 -18.92 -4.31
C TYR A 52 3.62 -18.80 -2.81
N HIS A 53 3.55 -19.93 -2.11
CA HIS A 53 3.48 -19.93 -0.65
C HIS A 53 4.89 -20.13 -0.07
N ASN A 54 5.42 -19.11 0.60
CA ASN A 54 6.78 -19.07 1.17
C ASN A 54 7.06 -20.10 2.28
N ARG A 55 6.15 -21.06 2.56
CA ARG A 55 6.24 -21.97 3.71
C ARG A 55 6.78 -23.37 3.37
N ASN A 56 6.75 -23.84 2.11
CA ASN A 56 7.16 -25.21 1.78
C ASN A 56 7.57 -25.41 0.30
N LYS A 57 8.82 -25.84 0.06
CA LYS A 57 9.36 -26.16 -1.29
C LYS A 57 8.52 -27.20 -2.05
N LYS A 58 7.94 -28.20 -1.36
CA LYS A 58 7.09 -29.22 -2.01
C LYS A 58 5.74 -28.65 -2.45
N ASP A 59 5.19 -27.70 -1.71
CA ASP A 59 3.94 -27.04 -2.07
C ASP A 59 4.16 -26.03 -3.21
N ASN A 60 5.34 -25.42 -3.28
CA ASN A 60 5.76 -24.59 -4.42
C ASN A 60 5.84 -25.38 -5.73
N ALA A 61 6.38 -26.61 -5.72
CA ALA A 61 6.42 -27.45 -6.92
C ALA A 61 5.01 -27.80 -7.44
N LYS A 62 4.08 -28.18 -6.56
CA LYS A 62 2.68 -28.42 -6.93
C LYS A 62 1.99 -27.15 -7.43
N THR A 63 2.29 -26.02 -6.81
CA THR A 63 1.75 -24.70 -7.19
C THR A 63 2.26 -24.29 -8.57
N ALA A 64 3.56 -24.45 -8.84
CA ALA A 64 4.16 -24.22 -10.15
C ALA A 64 3.50 -25.07 -11.24
N GLN A 65 3.29 -26.36 -10.99
CA GLN A 65 2.62 -27.24 -11.94
C GLN A 65 1.17 -26.80 -12.22
N ARG A 66 0.43 -26.34 -11.21
CA ARG A 66 -0.94 -25.82 -11.37
C ARG A 66 -0.95 -24.53 -12.18
N GLN A 67 -0.03 -23.61 -11.89
CA GLN A 67 0.13 -22.36 -12.64
C GLN A 67 0.51 -22.63 -14.11
N ALA A 68 1.42 -23.57 -14.36
CA ALA A 68 1.78 -24.01 -15.71
C ALA A 68 0.57 -24.54 -16.50
N ARG A 69 -0.27 -25.38 -15.88
CA ARG A 69 -1.51 -25.89 -16.51
C ARG A 69 -2.52 -24.77 -16.78
N LEU A 70 -2.65 -23.81 -15.86
CA LEU A 70 -3.49 -22.64 -16.06
C LEU A 70 -3.02 -21.83 -17.27
N LEU A 71 -1.72 -21.51 -17.34
CA LEU A 71 -1.14 -20.77 -18.46
C LEU A 71 -1.33 -21.50 -19.79
N ARG A 72 -1.13 -22.82 -19.82
CA ARG A 72 -1.43 -23.64 -21.00
C ARG A 72 -2.91 -23.55 -21.41
N SER A 73 -3.82 -23.60 -20.44
CA SER A 73 -5.26 -23.48 -20.71
C SER A 73 -5.62 -22.11 -21.30
N LEU A 74 -4.97 -21.03 -20.82
CA LEU A 74 -5.15 -19.70 -21.39
C LEU A 74 -4.55 -19.58 -22.79
N ALA A 75 -3.40 -20.20 -23.02
CA ALA A 75 -2.74 -20.23 -24.32
C ALA A 75 -3.54 -20.98 -25.39
N GLU A 76 -4.12 -22.13 -25.03
CA GLU A 76 -4.88 -22.99 -25.94
C GLU A 76 -6.32 -22.51 -26.15
N ASN A 77 -6.87 -21.69 -25.25
CA ASN A 77 -8.26 -21.25 -25.30
C ASN A 77 -8.40 -19.71 -25.27
N PRO A 78 -8.48 -19.06 -26.44
CA PRO A 78 -8.65 -17.61 -26.54
C PRO A 78 -9.91 -17.08 -25.84
N LYS A 79 -10.99 -17.88 -25.78
CA LYS A 79 -12.23 -17.47 -25.09
C LYS A 79 -12.01 -17.36 -23.58
N LEU A 80 -11.22 -18.27 -22.99
CA LEU A 80 -10.85 -18.18 -21.58
C LEU A 80 -9.90 -17.01 -21.32
N GLY A 81 -8.88 -16.83 -22.15
CA GLY A 81 -7.97 -15.67 -22.05
C GLY A 81 -8.73 -14.33 -22.09
N ALA A 82 -9.74 -14.21 -22.95
CA ALA A 82 -10.55 -13.01 -23.08
C ALA A 82 -11.41 -12.69 -21.83
N LEU A 83 -11.55 -13.61 -20.87
CA LEU A 83 -12.24 -13.38 -19.60
C LEU A 83 -11.35 -12.68 -18.56
N VAL A 84 -10.02 -12.73 -18.73
CA VAL A 84 -9.08 -12.15 -17.77
C VAL A 84 -9.21 -10.63 -17.78
N ARG A 85 -9.30 -10.04 -16.57
CA ARG A 85 -9.38 -8.58 -16.34
C ARG A 85 -8.22 -8.10 -15.49
N THR A 86 -7.85 -8.87 -14.47
CA THR A 86 -6.70 -8.58 -13.61
C THR A 86 -5.69 -9.71 -13.73
N PHE A 87 -4.44 -9.38 -14.00
CA PHE A 87 -3.34 -10.34 -14.02
C PHE A 87 -2.20 -9.90 -13.11
N LYS A 88 -1.69 -10.80 -12.27
CA LYS A 88 -0.49 -10.56 -11.47
C LYS A 88 0.48 -11.73 -11.63
N THR A 89 1.70 -11.41 -12.04
CA THR A 89 2.80 -12.38 -12.07
C THR A 89 3.32 -12.66 -10.66
N PRO A 90 4.04 -13.78 -10.46
CA PRO A 90 4.58 -14.08 -9.15
C PRO A 90 5.62 -13.04 -8.74
N GLN A 91 5.51 -12.59 -7.50
CA GLN A 91 6.63 -11.95 -6.83
C GLN A 91 7.70 -13.03 -6.69
N SER A 92 8.79 -12.91 -7.45
CA SER A 92 9.91 -13.84 -7.31
C SER A 92 10.47 -13.65 -5.89
N PRO A 93 10.58 -14.70 -5.07
CA PRO A 93 11.43 -14.63 -3.89
C PRO A 93 12.84 -14.28 -4.37
N LYS A 94 13.54 -13.34 -3.74
CA LYS A 94 14.92 -12.95 -4.08
C LYS A 94 15.92 -14.13 -4.09
N TYR A 95 15.51 -15.31 -3.62
CA TYR A 95 16.31 -16.53 -3.56
C TYR A 95 15.86 -17.68 -4.46
N GLU A 96 14.73 -17.58 -5.15
CA GLU A 96 14.29 -18.61 -6.09
C GLU A 96 14.30 -18.04 -7.51
N ARG A 97 15.22 -18.57 -8.33
CA ARG A 97 15.27 -18.22 -9.75
C ARG A 97 13.87 -18.49 -10.35
N PRO A 98 13.26 -17.54 -11.08
CA PRO A 98 12.03 -17.81 -11.82
C PRO A 98 12.16 -18.96 -12.84
N GLN A 99 13.40 -19.42 -13.08
CA GLN A 99 13.75 -20.61 -13.84
C GLN A 99 13.03 -21.90 -13.40
N GLN A 100 12.51 -22.02 -12.16
CA GLN A 100 11.78 -23.23 -11.77
C GLN A 100 10.41 -23.40 -12.42
N LEU A 101 9.76 -22.33 -12.91
CA LEU A 101 8.53 -22.45 -13.70
C LEU A 101 8.84 -22.50 -15.21
N ALA A 102 9.98 -21.94 -15.62
CA ALA A 102 10.47 -21.94 -16.99
C ALA A 102 11.06 -23.28 -17.45
N SER A 103 11.43 -24.20 -16.54
CA SER A 103 11.98 -25.50 -16.95
C SER A 103 10.96 -26.45 -17.58
N ASP A 104 9.66 -26.28 -17.27
CA ASP A 104 8.59 -27.21 -17.67
C ASP A 104 7.57 -26.62 -18.68
N VAL A 105 7.66 -25.32 -18.98
CA VAL A 105 6.73 -24.60 -19.87
C VAL A 105 7.53 -23.81 -20.90
N ASP A 106 7.32 -24.14 -22.17
CA ASP A 106 7.92 -23.42 -23.29
C ASP A 106 7.49 -21.95 -23.29
N GLU A 107 8.42 -21.05 -23.64
CA GLU A 107 8.22 -19.61 -23.76
C GLU A 107 7.00 -19.27 -24.64
N SER A 108 6.78 -20.07 -25.69
CA SER A 108 5.64 -19.97 -26.60
C SER A 108 4.28 -20.04 -25.90
N VAL A 109 4.17 -20.79 -24.79
CA VAL A 109 2.94 -20.91 -24.00
C VAL A 109 2.67 -19.61 -23.24
N PHE A 110 3.70 -19.00 -22.66
CA PHE A 110 3.56 -17.71 -21.97
C PHE A 110 3.12 -16.61 -22.94
N ILE A 111 3.77 -16.54 -24.11
CA ILE A 111 3.43 -15.58 -25.17
C ILE A 111 2.00 -15.79 -25.66
N SER A 112 1.60 -17.03 -25.90
CA SER A 112 0.25 -17.36 -26.38
C SER A 112 -0.83 -17.05 -25.33
N ALA A 113 -0.54 -17.29 -24.05
CA ALA A 113 -1.41 -16.90 -22.96
C ALA A 113 -1.59 -15.37 -22.91
N ALA A 114 -0.49 -14.58 -23.00
CA ALA A 114 -0.57 -13.12 -23.07
C ALA A 114 -1.43 -12.62 -24.24
N LYS A 115 -1.17 -13.15 -25.44
CA LYS A 115 -1.95 -12.82 -26.65
C LYS A 115 -3.45 -12.99 -26.47
N ASN A 116 -3.86 -14.00 -25.71
CA ASN A 116 -5.28 -14.29 -25.49
C ASN A 116 -5.91 -13.40 -24.40
N MET A 117 -5.13 -12.74 -23.54
CA MET A 117 -5.61 -11.85 -22.47
C MET A 117 -5.96 -10.43 -22.97
N ILE A 118 -6.64 -10.32 -24.11
CA ILE A 118 -6.92 -9.06 -24.82
C ILE A 118 -7.74 -8.02 -24.03
N ASN A 119 -8.46 -8.45 -23.00
CA ASN A 119 -9.39 -7.61 -22.24
C ASN A 119 -8.85 -7.23 -20.85
N LEU A 120 -7.53 -7.33 -20.63
CA LEU A 120 -6.90 -6.88 -19.40
C LEU A 120 -7.25 -5.43 -19.09
N THR A 121 -7.65 -5.18 -17.85
CA THR A 121 -7.90 -3.85 -17.29
C THR A 121 -6.82 -3.44 -16.29
N LYS A 122 -6.24 -4.42 -15.58
CA LYS A 122 -5.22 -4.20 -14.55
C LYS A 122 -4.12 -5.25 -14.66
N ALA A 123 -2.86 -4.82 -14.56
CA ALA A 123 -1.73 -5.74 -14.56
C ALA A 123 -0.69 -5.35 -13.49
N LYS A 124 -0.17 -6.35 -12.77
CA LYS A 124 1.04 -6.23 -11.94
C LYS A 124 2.10 -7.18 -12.47
N LEU A 125 3.16 -6.61 -13.02
CA LEU A 125 4.16 -7.32 -13.80
C LEU A 125 5.50 -7.33 -13.09
N THR A 126 6.09 -8.52 -13.00
CA THR A 126 7.44 -8.81 -12.56
C THR A 126 8.18 -9.52 -13.70
N PRO A 127 9.52 -9.61 -13.67
CA PRO A 127 10.28 -10.10 -14.80
C PRO A 127 9.93 -11.55 -15.16
N SER A 128 9.34 -11.73 -16.35
CA SER A 128 8.90 -13.02 -16.91
C SER A 128 8.57 -12.87 -18.40
N PRO A 129 8.56 -13.97 -19.20
CA PRO A 129 8.24 -13.88 -20.63
C PRO A 129 6.84 -13.33 -20.93
N ILE A 130 5.87 -13.63 -20.05
CA ILE A 130 4.50 -13.11 -20.22
C ILE A 130 4.45 -11.59 -19.98
N SER A 131 5.18 -11.09 -18.98
CA SER A 131 5.28 -9.65 -18.71
C SER A 131 5.97 -8.92 -19.85
N ASP A 132 7.09 -9.47 -20.35
CA ASP A 132 7.85 -8.87 -21.44
C ASP A 132 7.00 -8.73 -22.71
N TYR A 133 6.24 -9.79 -23.06
CA TYR A 133 5.30 -9.72 -24.17
C TYR A 133 4.19 -8.67 -23.96
N ILE A 134 3.59 -8.61 -22.76
CA ILE A 134 2.56 -7.61 -22.44
C ILE A 134 3.12 -6.19 -22.58
N LEU A 135 4.32 -5.94 -22.04
CA LEU A 135 4.99 -4.64 -22.11
C LEU A 135 5.32 -4.26 -23.55
N ALA A 136 5.94 -5.14 -24.32
CA ALA A 136 6.29 -4.86 -25.73
C ALA A 136 5.05 -4.59 -26.62
N ASN A 137 3.88 -5.10 -26.24
CA ASN A 137 2.64 -5.05 -27.03
C ASN A 137 1.50 -4.31 -26.31
N LEU A 138 1.82 -3.31 -25.49
CA LEU A 138 0.87 -2.65 -24.61
C LEU A 138 -0.38 -2.10 -25.34
N GLN A 139 -0.20 -1.60 -26.57
CA GLN A 139 -1.25 -1.11 -27.46
C GLN A 139 -2.29 -2.18 -27.86
N SER A 140 -1.95 -3.47 -27.74
CA SER A 140 -2.86 -4.58 -28.02
C SER A 140 -3.86 -4.83 -26.88
N TYR A 141 -3.76 -4.10 -25.77
CA TYR A 141 -4.64 -4.19 -24.61
C TYR A 141 -5.43 -2.89 -24.43
N PRO A 142 -6.46 -2.63 -25.27
CA PRO A 142 -7.19 -1.35 -25.30
C PRO A 142 -8.06 -1.07 -24.06
N ARG A 143 -8.09 -1.99 -23.10
CA ARG A 143 -8.84 -1.83 -21.85
C ARG A 143 -7.92 -1.68 -20.63
N LEU A 144 -6.60 -1.78 -20.82
CA LEU A 144 -5.63 -1.75 -19.74
C LEU A 144 -5.48 -0.31 -19.26
N THR A 145 -6.00 -0.04 -18.07
CA THR A 145 -6.02 1.29 -17.44
C THR A 145 -5.01 1.43 -16.32
N ASP A 146 -4.72 0.34 -15.61
CA ASP A 146 -3.82 0.31 -14.45
C ASP A 146 -2.66 -0.67 -14.67
N LEU A 147 -1.44 -0.16 -14.62
CA LEU A 147 -0.23 -0.96 -14.81
C LEU A 147 0.75 -0.70 -13.68
N GLU A 148 1.13 -1.76 -12.96
CA GLU A 148 2.23 -1.76 -12.00
C GLU A 148 3.34 -2.68 -12.52
N ILE A 149 4.56 -2.17 -12.56
CA ILE A 149 5.73 -2.90 -13.05
C ILE A 149 6.80 -2.86 -11.97
N SER A 150 7.43 -4.01 -11.70
CA SER A 150 8.53 -4.14 -10.75
C SER A 150 9.67 -4.94 -11.37
N GLY A 151 10.91 -4.47 -11.22
CA GLY A 151 12.10 -5.22 -11.61
C GLY A 151 12.50 -5.15 -13.09
N PHE A 152 11.77 -4.38 -13.91
CA PHE A 152 12.19 -4.06 -15.28
C PHE A 152 12.83 -2.67 -15.34
N LYS A 153 13.85 -2.52 -16.18
CA LYS A 153 14.41 -1.22 -16.54
C LYS A 153 13.55 -0.57 -17.64
N PRO A 154 12.98 0.63 -17.44
CA PRO A 154 12.20 1.31 -18.48
C PRO A 154 12.96 1.44 -19.80
N GLU A 155 14.22 1.83 -19.78
CA GLU A 155 15.03 2.07 -20.98
C GLU A 155 15.32 0.77 -21.77
N GLU A 156 15.15 -0.40 -21.15
CA GLU A 156 15.32 -1.71 -21.79
C GLU A 156 13.99 -2.42 -22.08
N HIS A 157 12.88 -2.02 -21.46
CA HIS A 157 11.60 -2.75 -21.53
C HIS A 157 10.42 -1.79 -21.70
N ILE A 158 10.48 -0.98 -22.75
CA ILE A 158 9.42 -0.02 -23.11
C ILE A 158 8.65 -0.44 -24.36
N TRP A 159 7.39 -0.01 -24.46
CA TRP A 159 6.56 -0.24 -25.64
C TRP A 159 6.87 0.73 -26.78
N ALA A 160 6.40 0.37 -27.98
CA ALA A 160 6.50 1.19 -29.18
C ALA A 160 5.73 2.51 -29.06
N LEU A 161 6.13 3.51 -29.85
CA LEU A 161 5.50 4.84 -29.89
C LEU A 161 4.09 4.78 -30.49
N ALA A 162 3.12 4.38 -29.69
CA ALA A 162 1.72 4.27 -30.04
C ALA A 162 0.83 4.64 -28.84
N PRO A 163 -0.37 5.23 -29.06
CA PRO A 163 -1.29 5.54 -27.98
C PRO A 163 -1.76 4.31 -27.21
N THR A 164 -1.88 4.44 -25.90
CA THR A 164 -2.35 3.42 -24.96
C THR A 164 -3.59 3.90 -24.21
N SER A 165 -4.23 2.99 -23.47
CA SER A 165 -5.41 3.30 -22.62
C SER A 165 -5.07 3.56 -21.16
N LEU A 166 -3.78 3.66 -20.82
CA LEU A 166 -3.34 3.80 -19.44
C LEU A 166 -3.85 5.10 -18.82
N THR A 167 -4.40 4.97 -17.61
CA THR A 167 -4.75 6.08 -16.72
C THR A 167 -3.87 6.13 -15.48
N SER A 168 -3.23 5.01 -15.12
CA SER A 168 -2.35 4.87 -13.96
C SER A 168 -1.15 4.00 -14.30
N LEU A 169 0.06 4.50 -14.05
CA LEU A 169 1.31 3.77 -14.21
C LEU A 169 2.14 3.87 -12.92
N LYS A 170 2.52 2.72 -12.37
CA LYS A 170 3.48 2.61 -11.28
C LYS A 170 4.68 1.78 -11.74
N TRP A 171 5.88 2.30 -11.60
CA TRP A 171 7.10 1.63 -12.01
C TRP A 171 8.12 1.56 -10.87
N GLN A 172 8.54 0.34 -10.51
CA GLN A 172 9.57 0.06 -9.52
C GLN A 172 10.81 -0.49 -10.22
N VAL A 173 11.83 0.37 -10.35
CA VAL A 173 13.06 0.13 -11.09
C VAL A 173 14.10 -0.50 -10.15
N PRO A 174 14.79 -1.59 -10.58
CA PRO A 174 15.91 -2.16 -9.83
C PRO A 174 17.14 -1.24 -9.87
N PHE A 175 17.99 -1.27 -8.84
CA PHE A 175 19.12 -0.35 -8.60
C PHE A 175 20.49 -0.98 -8.82
N ASP A 176 20.61 -2.05 -9.59
CA ASP A 176 21.92 -2.65 -9.90
C ASP A 176 22.75 -1.80 -10.89
N TRP A 177 22.94 -0.50 -10.61
CA TRP A 177 23.70 0.41 -11.46
C TRP A 177 25.09 0.75 -10.94
N GLU A 178 26.06 0.22 -11.69
CA GLU A 178 27.42 0.72 -11.86
C GLU A 178 27.49 1.97 -12.77
N ASP A 179 26.37 2.54 -13.24
CA ASP A 179 26.34 3.78 -14.03
C ASP A 179 26.17 5.01 -13.13
N ASP A 180 26.98 6.05 -13.37
CA ASP A 180 26.94 7.38 -12.74
C ASP A 180 25.68 8.21 -13.07
N ALA A 181 24.60 7.58 -13.52
CA ALA A 181 23.40 8.26 -13.98
C ALA A 181 22.63 8.92 -12.81
N HIS A 182 22.15 10.14 -13.05
CA HIS A 182 21.39 10.90 -12.07
C HIS A 182 20.09 10.16 -11.67
N PRO A 183 19.71 10.09 -10.37
CA PRO A 183 18.55 9.30 -9.90
C PRO A 183 17.21 9.65 -10.59
N PHE A 184 17.05 10.92 -10.97
CA PHE A 184 15.84 11.40 -11.65
C PHE A 184 15.80 11.10 -13.16
N SER A 185 16.88 10.62 -13.78
CA SER A 185 16.95 10.41 -15.23
C SER A 185 15.89 9.43 -15.74
N THR A 186 15.66 8.34 -15.02
CA THR A 186 14.65 7.33 -15.34
C THR A 186 13.22 7.84 -15.18
N ALA A 187 12.95 8.67 -14.16
CA ALA A 187 11.64 9.32 -14.02
C ALA A 187 11.38 10.30 -15.18
N LYS A 188 12.41 11.04 -15.62
CA LYS A 188 12.33 11.90 -16.80
C LYS A 188 12.08 11.11 -18.07
N PHE A 189 12.74 9.97 -18.25
CA PHE A 189 12.48 9.07 -19.38
C PHE A 189 11.03 8.58 -19.41
N LEU A 190 10.50 8.11 -18.26
CA LEU A 190 9.11 7.67 -18.15
C LEU A 190 8.10 8.80 -18.39
N LEU A 191 8.40 10.03 -17.96
CA LEU A 191 7.59 11.20 -18.29
C LEU A 191 7.52 11.41 -19.81
N ASN A 192 8.65 11.38 -20.51
CA ASN A 192 8.66 11.51 -21.97
C ASN A 192 7.87 10.38 -22.67
N VAL A 193 8.02 9.14 -22.20
CA VAL A 193 7.27 8.00 -22.75
C VAL A 193 5.76 8.21 -22.57
N THR A 194 5.35 8.59 -21.35
CA THR A 194 3.94 8.75 -21.03
C THR A 194 3.32 9.94 -21.73
N GLU A 195 4.03 11.06 -21.88
CA GLU A 195 3.58 12.18 -22.72
C GLU A 195 3.34 11.76 -24.17
N ALA A 196 4.19 10.89 -24.69
CA ALA A 196 4.13 10.45 -26.08
C ALA A 196 3.06 9.38 -26.33
N THR A 197 2.72 8.57 -25.33
CA THR A 197 1.90 7.35 -25.52
C THR A 197 0.66 7.24 -24.64
N CYS A 198 0.52 8.03 -23.57
CA CYS A 198 -0.54 7.90 -22.58
C CYS A 198 -1.37 9.20 -22.44
N PRO A 199 -2.21 9.56 -23.43
CA PRO A 199 -2.90 10.85 -23.45
C PRO A 199 -3.90 11.06 -22.30
N ASN A 200 -4.38 9.96 -21.68
CA ASN A 200 -5.34 9.99 -20.58
C ASN A 200 -4.70 9.67 -19.21
N LEU A 201 -3.36 9.74 -19.10
CA LEU A 201 -2.68 9.43 -17.85
C LEU A 201 -3.10 10.41 -16.75
N ARG A 202 -3.50 9.87 -15.60
CA ARG A 202 -3.89 10.62 -14.39
C ARG A 202 -2.91 10.45 -13.25
N ALA A 203 -2.22 9.31 -13.17
CA ALA A 203 -1.27 9.02 -12.12
C ALA A 203 0.01 8.37 -12.69
N LEU A 204 1.16 8.92 -12.29
CA LEU A 204 2.47 8.34 -12.56
C LEU A 204 3.25 8.24 -11.24
N ASP A 205 3.69 7.05 -10.88
CA ASP A 205 4.54 6.80 -9.72
C ASP A 205 5.81 6.07 -10.16
N VAL A 206 6.96 6.66 -9.89
CA VAL A 206 8.27 6.09 -10.21
C VAL A 206 9.04 5.87 -8.92
N THR A 207 9.48 4.63 -8.72
CA THR A 207 10.24 4.21 -7.55
C THR A 207 11.55 3.58 -7.99
N VAL A 208 12.69 4.12 -7.56
CA VAL A 208 14.03 3.58 -7.79
C VAL A 208 14.51 2.91 -6.50
N ARG A 209 14.78 1.61 -6.50
CA ARG A 209 15.08 0.82 -5.29
C ARG A 209 16.31 -0.06 -5.41
N ASP A 210 17.10 -0.15 -4.34
CA ASP A 210 18.11 -1.19 -4.09
C ASP A 210 17.48 -2.58 -4.03
N SER A 211 17.18 -3.13 -5.21
CA SER A 211 16.72 -4.51 -5.35
C SER A 211 17.81 -5.30 -6.04
N GLY A 212 18.43 -6.22 -5.31
CA GLY A 212 19.54 -7.02 -5.81
C GLY A 212 19.26 -7.75 -7.13
N LYS A 213 20.33 -7.86 -7.93
CA LYS A 213 20.53 -8.64 -9.16
C LYS A 213 19.30 -8.75 -10.08
N SER A 214 19.27 -7.84 -11.04
CA SER A 214 18.49 -7.84 -12.25
C SER A 214 18.61 -9.17 -12.98
N LEU A 215 17.46 -9.75 -13.31
CA LEU A 215 17.38 -10.93 -14.17
C LEU A 215 17.46 -10.48 -15.63
N VAL A 216 18.28 -11.17 -16.42
CA VAL A 216 18.48 -10.84 -17.84
C VAL A 216 17.27 -11.31 -18.65
N PHE A 217 16.53 -10.37 -19.23
CA PHE A 217 15.46 -10.62 -20.21
C PHE A 217 15.80 -9.94 -21.55
N SER A 218 15.06 -10.28 -22.61
CA SER A 218 15.20 -9.69 -23.94
C SER A 218 15.04 -8.18 -23.86
N LYS A 219 16.08 -7.45 -24.24
CA LYS A 219 16.09 -5.98 -24.23
C LYS A 219 15.42 -5.46 -25.50
N VAL A 220 14.72 -4.33 -25.37
CA VAL A 220 14.27 -3.53 -26.52
C VAL A 220 15.50 -3.13 -27.34
N ASP A 221 15.38 -3.18 -28.67
CA ASP A 221 16.42 -2.70 -29.57
C ASP A 221 16.81 -1.26 -29.20
N ALA A 222 18.10 -0.94 -29.16
CA ALA A 222 18.60 0.36 -28.71
C ALA A 222 17.94 1.56 -29.43
N GLY A 223 17.52 1.40 -30.68
CA GLY A 223 16.79 2.43 -31.44
C GLY A 223 15.36 2.69 -30.95
N GLY A 224 14.70 1.72 -30.31
CA GLY A 224 13.33 1.82 -29.82
C GLY A 224 13.20 2.68 -28.55
N ALA A 225 14.20 2.68 -27.67
CA ALA A 225 14.24 3.55 -26.49
C ALA A 225 14.72 4.97 -26.84
N GLN A 226 15.60 5.10 -27.85
CA GLN A 226 16.18 6.38 -28.26
C GLN A 226 15.15 7.43 -28.70
N ILE A 227 14.00 6.99 -29.25
CA ILE A 227 12.93 7.90 -29.67
C ILE A 227 12.34 8.71 -28.51
N TYR A 228 12.45 8.24 -27.27
CA TYR A 228 11.92 8.90 -26.07
C TYR A 228 12.96 9.79 -25.35
N HIS A 229 14.22 9.74 -25.77
CA HIS A 229 15.26 10.64 -25.23
C HIS A 229 15.18 12.05 -25.83
N ALA A 230 14.54 12.22 -26.99
CA ALA A 230 14.23 13.53 -27.54
C ALA A 230 13.12 14.20 -26.68
N PRO A 231 13.28 15.47 -26.27
CA PRO A 231 12.20 16.19 -25.60
C PRO A 231 10.99 16.21 -26.52
N ALA A 232 9.84 15.78 -25.99
CA ALA A 232 8.60 15.82 -26.74
C ALA A 232 8.27 17.29 -27.09
N SER A 233 7.59 17.49 -28.23
CA SER A 233 7.33 18.83 -28.79
C SER A 233 6.73 19.77 -27.73
N PRO A 234 6.90 21.10 -27.78
CA PRO A 234 6.37 22.02 -26.75
C PRO A 234 4.82 22.01 -26.56
N LYS A 235 4.08 21.20 -27.33
CA LYS A 235 2.64 20.93 -27.18
C LYS A 235 2.32 19.57 -26.53
N SER A 236 3.31 18.72 -26.25
CA SER A 236 3.12 17.48 -25.51
C SER A 236 3.06 17.78 -24.03
N GLY A 237 2.02 17.29 -23.38
CA GLY A 237 1.88 17.36 -21.94
C GLY A 237 0.83 16.36 -21.53
N LEU A 238 0.75 16.10 -20.22
CA LEU A 238 -0.26 15.24 -19.63
C LEU A 238 -1.34 16.12 -18.98
N PRO A 239 -2.32 16.65 -19.73
CA PRO A 239 -3.28 17.62 -19.21
C PRO A 239 -4.18 17.05 -18.10
N GLN A 240 -4.30 15.72 -18.01
CA GLN A 240 -5.06 15.03 -16.99
C GLN A 240 -4.21 14.52 -15.82
N LEU A 241 -2.90 14.78 -15.80
CA LEU A 241 -2.02 14.28 -14.74
C LEU A 241 -2.38 14.95 -13.41
N ARG A 242 -3.01 14.17 -12.52
CA ARG A 242 -3.42 14.60 -11.18
C ARG A 242 -2.40 14.22 -10.12
N HIS A 243 -1.69 13.12 -10.32
CA HIS A 243 -0.71 12.59 -9.39
C HIS A 243 0.65 12.34 -10.04
N PHE A 244 1.71 12.84 -9.41
CA PHE A 244 3.09 12.47 -9.73
C PHE A 244 3.85 12.10 -8.45
N GLY A 245 4.33 10.86 -8.39
CA GLY A 245 5.12 10.34 -7.29
C GLY A 245 6.53 9.97 -7.72
N PHE A 246 7.53 10.41 -6.95
CA PHE A 246 8.91 9.99 -7.13
C PHE A 246 9.50 9.49 -5.82
N HIS A 247 10.06 8.29 -5.85
CA HIS A 247 10.66 7.61 -4.71
C HIS A 247 12.04 7.13 -5.13
N TYR A 248 13.07 7.38 -4.32
CA TYR A 248 14.41 6.86 -4.61
C TYR A 248 15.15 6.48 -3.33
N GLN A 249 16.02 5.49 -3.45
CA GLN A 249 16.94 5.04 -2.40
C GLN A 249 18.37 5.14 -2.98
N ASP A 250 18.95 6.35 -2.98
CA ASP A 250 20.30 6.61 -3.52
C ASP A 250 20.99 7.70 -2.67
N ASN A 251 22.31 7.61 -2.57
CA ASN A 251 23.20 8.52 -1.84
C ASN A 251 23.83 9.61 -2.72
N ARG A 252 23.61 9.58 -4.04
CA ARG A 252 24.17 10.52 -5.01
C ARG A 252 23.28 11.78 -5.16
N SER A 253 23.77 12.90 -4.63
CA SER A 253 23.34 14.30 -4.82
C SER A 253 21.82 14.61 -4.75
N PRO A 254 21.29 14.99 -3.57
CA PRO A 254 19.87 15.34 -3.40
C PRO A 254 19.43 16.68 -4.03
N VAL A 255 20.35 17.61 -4.28
CA VAL A 255 20.00 18.98 -4.74
C VAL A 255 19.45 18.99 -6.16
N THR A 256 20.14 18.31 -7.08
CA THR A 256 19.77 18.22 -8.50
C THR A 256 18.44 17.48 -8.71
N THR A 257 18.12 16.54 -7.81
CA THR A 257 16.83 15.84 -7.77
C THR A 257 15.68 16.77 -7.36
N LYS A 258 15.88 17.58 -6.31
CA LYS A 258 14.87 18.57 -5.89
C LYS A 258 14.56 19.58 -7.00
N GLU A 259 15.58 20.11 -7.66
CA GLU A 259 15.40 21.06 -8.78
C GLU A 259 14.66 20.44 -9.96
N SER A 260 14.98 19.18 -10.29
CA SER A 260 14.31 18.43 -11.36
C SER A 260 12.83 18.21 -11.05
N LEU A 261 12.48 17.87 -9.80
CA LEU A 261 11.10 17.73 -9.34
C LEU A 261 10.34 19.06 -9.42
N LEU A 262 10.94 20.16 -8.95
CA LEU A 262 10.31 21.49 -9.05
C LEU A 262 10.07 21.89 -10.51
N SER A 263 10.95 21.50 -11.43
CA SER A 263 10.75 21.72 -12.87
C SER A 263 9.51 20.98 -13.38
N VAL A 264 9.36 19.70 -13.03
CA VAL A 264 8.17 18.90 -13.37
C VAL A 264 6.89 19.52 -12.79
N PHE A 265 6.92 19.96 -11.52
CA PHE A 265 5.77 20.61 -10.90
C PHE A 265 5.39 21.92 -11.58
N LYS A 266 6.35 22.71 -12.04
CA LYS A 266 6.08 23.91 -12.86
C LYS A 266 5.42 23.55 -14.19
N THR A 267 5.88 22.49 -14.85
CA THR A 267 5.31 22.03 -16.13
C THR A 267 3.84 21.62 -15.98
N TYR A 268 3.48 20.88 -14.92
CA TYR A 268 2.12 20.36 -14.72
C TYR A 268 1.33 21.06 -13.61
N HIS A 269 1.68 22.30 -13.27
CA HIS A 269 1.10 23.01 -12.12
C HIS A 269 -0.42 23.18 -12.17
N THR A 270 -1.01 23.24 -13.36
CA THR A 270 -2.46 23.40 -13.55
C THR A 270 -3.26 22.11 -13.35
N SER A 271 -2.63 20.94 -13.49
CA SER A 271 -3.33 19.64 -13.44
C SER A 271 -3.05 18.87 -12.16
N LEU A 272 -1.85 19.00 -11.58
CA LEU A 272 -1.42 18.26 -10.39
C LEU A 272 -2.19 18.72 -9.15
N THR A 273 -2.77 17.75 -8.45
CA THR A 273 -3.43 17.93 -7.15
C THR A 273 -2.83 17.02 -6.08
N SER A 274 -1.95 16.10 -6.46
CA SER A 274 -1.33 15.13 -5.57
C SER A 274 0.14 14.91 -5.94
N VAL A 275 1.04 14.93 -4.96
CA VAL A 275 2.45 14.58 -5.18
C VAL A 275 3.00 13.69 -4.08
N SER A 276 3.92 12.80 -4.44
CA SER A 276 4.77 12.06 -3.51
C SER A 276 6.22 12.45 -3.74
N VAL A 277 6.89 12.94 -2.70
CA VAL A 277 8.26 13.48 -2.80
C VAL A 277 9.20 12.82 -1.80
N PRO A 278 10.46 12.59 -2.21
CA PRO A 278 11.49 12.06 -1.33
C PRO A 278 12.00 13.18 -0.41
N VAL A 279 12.09 12.88 0.88
CA VAL A 279 12.69 13.76 1.90
C VAL A 279 13.54 12.94 2.86
N ASP A 280 14.50 13.61 3.51
CA ASP A 280 15.14 13.06 4.71
C ASP A 280 14.19 13.16 5.89
N CYS A 281 13.64 12.03 6.31
CA CYS A 281 12.73 11.98 7.45
C CYS A 281 13.47 11.91 8.80
N GLU A 282 14.80 11.66 8.81
CA GLU A 282 15.61 11.60 10.04
C GLU A 282 16.23 12.97 10.39
N TYR A 283 16.39 13.86 9.40
CA TYR A 283 17.02 15.17 9.55
C TYR A 283 16.20 16.33 8.95
N TYR A 284 15.10 16.70 9.60
CA TYR A 284 14.36 17.91 9.25
C TYR A 284 15.20 19.18 9.49
N ASN A 285 15.25 20.04 8.48
CA ASN A 285 15.99 21.31 8.49
C ASN A 285 15.24 22.37 7.66
N ARG A 286 15.71 23.62 7.71
CA ARG A 286 15.07 24.73 7.00
C ARG A 286 15.07 24.53 5.48
N THR A 287 16.13 23.96 4.92
CA THR A 287 16.22 23.67 3.48
C THR A 287 15.12 22.72 3.00
N THR A 288 14.81 21.67 3.78
CA THR A 288 13.71 20.74 3.46
C THR A 288 12.35 21.43 3.62
N LEU A 289 12.18 22.27 4.63
CA LEU A 289 10.96 23.04 4.84
C LEU A 289 10.71 23.99 3.65
N ASP A 290 11.71 24.80 3.30
CA ASP A 290 11.62 25.76 2.20
C ASP A 290 11.35 25.07 0.86
N TYR A 291 11.90 23.87 0.65
CA TYR A 291 11.58 23.02 -0.51
C TYR A 291 10.09 22.63 -0.54
N LEU A 292 9.53 22.14 0.57
CA LEU A 292 8.11 21.77 0.63
C LEU A 292 7.18 22.99 0.48
N LEU A 293 7.52 24.11 1.11
CA LEU A 293 6.80 25.37 0.92
C LEU A 293 6.88 25.85 -0.53
N LYS A 294 8.02 25.63 -1.20
CA LYS A 294 8.16 25.94 -2.63
C LYS A 294 7.26 25.08 -3.50
N ILE A 295 7.11 23.79 -3.20
CA ILE A 295 6.13 22.93 -3.86
C ILE A 295 4.73 23.51 -3.71
N GLY A 296 4.33 23.87 -2.48
CA GLY A 296 3.04 24.51 -2.22
C GLY A 296 2.83 25.79 -3.03
N SER A 297 3.86 26.63 -3.16
CA SER A 297 3.79 27.86 -3.97
C SER A 297 3.62 27.60 -5.47
N ILE A 298 4.11 26.46 -5.98
CA ILE A 298 4.01 26.07 -7.39
C ILE A 298 2.67 25.37 -7.66
N LEU A 299 2.15 24.62 -6.67
CA LEU A 299 0.95 23.80 -6.77
C LEU A 299 -0.16 24.33 -5.85
N PRO A 300 -0.83 25.44 -6.20
CA PRO A 300 -1.88 26.02 -5.35
C PRO A 300 -3.12 25.11 -5.21
N SER A 301 -3.33 24.16 -6.12
CA SER A 301 -4.43 23.18 -6.08
C SER A 301 -4.04 21.85 -5.41
N LEU A 302 -2.93 21.81 -4.68
CA LEU A 302 -2.46 20.62 -4.00
C LEU A 302 -3.40 20.21 -2.86
N THR A 303 -4.01 19.04 -2.96
CA THR A 303 -4.88 18.46 -1.91
C THR A 303 -4.25 17.24 -1.24
N SER A 304 -3.18 16.67 -1.81
CA SER A 304 -2.53 15.47 -1.29
C SER A 304 -1.01 15.56 -1.35
N LEU A 305 -0.35 15.38 -0.21
CA LEU A 305 1.12 15.37 -0.11
C LEU A 305 1.59 14.12 0.62
N ALA A 306 2.45 13.35 -0.01
CA ALA A 306 3.15 12.23 0.61
C ALA A 306 4.65 12.51 0.67
N LEU A 307 5.21 12.46 1.87
CA LEU A 307 6.64 12.48 2.12
C LEU A 307 7.13 11.04 2.18
N THR A 308 8.18 10.72 1.45
CA THR A 308 8.72 9.35 1.41
C THR A 308 10.18 9.35 1.81
N GLU A 309 10.56 8.34 2.56
CA GLU A 309 11.91 8.23 3.10
C GLU A 309 12.92 7.86 2.00
N ALA A 310 13.91 8.71 1.79
CA ALA A 310 15.11 8.35 1.07
C ALA A 310 15.99 7.53 2.03
N HIS A 311 15.91 6.20 1.98
CA HIS A 311 16.74 5.35 2.84
C HIS A 311 18.22 5.46 2.46
N SER A 312 19.03 5.48 3.52
CA SER A 312 20.50 5.53 3.50
C SER A 312 21.09 6.92 3.20
N ILE A 313 21.72 7.45 4.26
CA ILE A 313 22.79 8.47 4.29
C ILE A 313 22.29 9.88 4.51
N TYR A 314 22.42 10.30 5.77
CA TYR A 314 22.69 11.66 6.22
C TYR A 314 22.45 12.72 5.13
N PHE A 315 21.24 13.29 5.01
CA PHE A 315 21.18 14.67 4.55
C PHE A 315 21.78 15.50 5.68
N ARG A 316 23.12 15.47 5.79
CA ARG A 316 23.85 16.59 6.36
C ARG A 316 23.55 17.74 5.43
N GLY A 317 22.47 18.45 5.74
CA GLY A 317 22.40 19.86 5.43
C GLY A 317 23.73 20.49 5.82
N PRO A 318 24.23 21.47 5.06
CA PRO A 318 25.59 21.99 5.22
C PRO A 318 25.88 22.61 6.59
N ASP A 319 24.89 22.72 7.49
CA ASP A 319 25.07 23.18 8.86
C ASP A 319 24.27 22.34 9.89
N PRO A 320 24.92 21.62 10.82
CA PRO A 320 24.23 20.95 11.93
C PRO A 320 23.47 21.93 12.86
N ASN A 321 23.71 23.24 12.76
CA ASN A 321 22.95 24.26 13.49
C ASN A 321 21.59 24.63 12.84
N ASP A 322 21.28 24.13 11.65
CA ASP A 322 20.00 24.37 10.95
C ASP A 322 18.97 23.23 11.13
N LYS A 323 19.22 22.34 12.11
CA LYS A 323 18.31 21.23 12.43
C LYS A 323 17.07 21.76 13.15
N LEU A 324 15.90 21.41 12.64
CA LEU A 324 14.62 21.67 13.30
C LEU A 324 14.17 20.42 14.05
N SER A 325 13.52 20.61 15.20
CA SER A 325 12.77 19.50 15.80
C SER A 325 11.61 19.12 14.87
N GLY A 326 11.16 17.86 14.91
CA GLY A 326 9.99 17.45 14.13
C GLY A 326 8.76 18.32 14.42
N SER A 327 8.53 18.68 15.69
CA SER A 327 7.43 19.56 16.07
C SER A 327 7.54 20.96 15.44
N ASP A 328 8.70 21.60 15.50
CA ASP A 328 8.90 22.94 14.91
C ASP A 328 8.79 22.90 13.37
N PHE A 329 9.30 21.83 12.75
CA PHE A 329 9.21 21.63 11.32
C PHE A 329 7.76 21.53 10.83
N TYR A 330 6.95 20.68 11.47
CA TYR A 330 5.56 20.49 11.07
C TYR A 330 4.66 21.67 11.44
N GLU A 331 4.94 22.38 12.54
CA GLU A 331 4.27 23.63 12.87
C GLU A 331 4.52 24.71 11.81
N ALA A 332 5.77 24.86 11.35
CA ALA A 332 6.10 25.80 10.29
C ALA A 332 5.56 25.36 8.92
N LEU A 333 5.59 24.06 8.60
CA LEU A 333 5.04 23.52 7.35
C LEU A 333 3.53 23.74 7.25
N THR A 334 2.81 23.39 8.31
CA THR A 334 1.35 23.51 8.35
C THR A 334 0.92 24.97 8.27
N SER A 335 1.57 25.86 9.05
CA SER A 335 1.33 27.31 9.00
C SER A 335 1.62 27.89 7.62
N GLY A 336 2.77 27.56 7.02
CA GLY A 336 3.13 28.04 5.69
C GLY A 336 2.19 27.57 4.59
N PHE A 337 1.66 26.35 4.67
CA PHE A 337 0.64 25.87 3.72
C PHE A 337 -0.68 26.61 3.88
N VAL A 338 -1.08 26.91 5.12
CA VAL A 338 -2.27 27.73 5.41
C VAL A 338 -2.11 29.15 4.86
N GLU A 339 -0.94 29.77 5.04
CA GLU A 339 -0.64 31.11 4.50
C GLU A 339 -0.67 31.14 2.97
N LEU A 340 -0.25 30.05 2.32
CA LEU A 340 -0.33 29.87 0.87
C LEU A 340 -1.76 29.57 0.37
N GLY A 341 -2.74 29.42 1.28
CA GLY A 341 -4.13 29.08 0.93
C GLY A 341 -4.31 27.63 0.46
N ILE A 342 -3.39 26.73 0.81
CA ILE A 342 -3.44 25.32 0.41
C ILE A 342 -4.37 24.56 1.34
N GLU A 343 -5.40 23.95 0.75
CA GLU A 343 -6.39 23.13 1.46
C GLU A 343 -6.02 21.64 1.36
N LEU A 344 -5.08 21.21 2.19
CA LEU A 344 -4.63 19.82 2.18
C LEU A 344 -5.69 18.88 2.77
N GLU A 345 -6.07 17.85 2.00
CA GLU A 345 -7.03 16.81 2.39
C GLU A 345 -6.35 15.51 2.83
N ARG A 346 -5.15 15.22 2.28
CA ARG A 346 -4.43 13.97 2.54
C ARG A 346 -2.95 14.26 2.81
N PHE A 347 -2.45 13.78 3.94
CA PHE A 347 -1.03 13.85 4.28
C PHE A 347 -0.49 12.49 4.71
N SER A 348 0.69 12.13 4.21
CA SER A 348 1.40 10.95 4.71
C SER A 348 2.89 11.20 4.88
N ALA A 349 3.47 10.81 6.02
CA ALA A 349 4.92 10.83 6.25
C ALA A 349 5.33 9.62 7.11
N PRO A 350 6.26 8.76 6.66
CA PRO A 350 6.60 7.52 7.37
C PRO A 350 7.38 7.73 8.68
N CYS A 351 7.96 8.92 8.86
CA CYS A 351 8.65 9.33 10.06
C CYS A 351 8.51 10.85 10.17
N ILE A 352 8.09 11.36 11.32
CA ILE A 352 7.91 12.79 11.61
C ILE A 352 9.05 13.36 12.47
N GLY A 353 10.09 12.55 12.74
CA GLY A 353 11.33 12.99 13.40
C GLY A 353 11.16 13.39 14.87
N THR A 354 10.01 13.10 15.49
CA THR A 354 9.72 13.34 16.90
C THR A 354 8.65 12.36 17.39
N PRO A 355 8.57 12.05 18.71
CA PRO A 355 7.46 11.27 19.25
C PRO A 355 6.11 12.00 19.13
N PHE A 356 5.02 11.24 19.15
CA PHE A 356 3.67 11.83 19.17
C PHE A 356 3.48 12.70 20.41
N SER A 357 2.81 13.84 20.22
CA SER A 357 2.48 14.78 21.29
C SER A 357 1.27 15.64 20.92
N GLU A 358 0.62 16.24 21.92
CA GLU A 358 -0.47 17.20 21.68
C GLU A 358 -0.04 18.38 20.81
N ARG A 359 1.19 18.88 20.97
CA ARG A 359 1.72 20.00 20.16
C ARG A 359 1.73 19.63 18.68
N LEU A 360 2.20 18.43 18.34
CA LEU A 360 2.20 17.95 16.97
C LEU A 360 0.79 17.73 16.42
N GLY A 361 -0.13 17.24 17.26
CA GLY A 361 -1.54 17.10 16.90
C GLY A 361 -2.17 18.45 16.55
N ARG A 362 -1.90 19.50 17.34
CA ARG A 362 -2.35 20.87 17.07
C ARG A 362 -1.77 21.44 15.78
N ALA A 363 -0.51 21.14 15.46
CA ALA A 363 0.10 21.55 14.19
C ALA A 363 -0.69 20.99 12.99
N PHE A 364 -0.96 19.68 12.96
CA PHE A 364 -1.82 19.10 11.92
C PHE A 364 -3.28 19.58 12.01
N GLY A 365 -3.75 19.95 13.20
CA GLY A 365 -5.04 20.60 13.43
C GLY A 365 -5.24 21.92 12.67
N ALA A 366 -4.16 22.59 12.26
CA ALA A 366 -4.24 23.79 11.42
C ALA A 366 -4.79 23.50 10.01
N TRP A 367 -4.61 22.28 9.48
CA TRP A 367 -5.18 21.84 8.21
C TRP A 367 -6.65 21.42 8.38
N LYS A 368 -7.55 22.40 8.34
CA LYS A 368 -8.99 22.22 8.61
C LYS A 368 -9.71 21.24 7.67
N ASN A 369 -9.18 20.99 6.47
CA ASN A 369 -9.75 20.09 5.46
C ASN A 369 -9.06 18.72 5.44
N LEU A 370 -8.14 18.43 6.37
CA LEU A 370 -7.45 17.16 6.44
C LEU A 370 -8.44 16.02 6.76
N HIS A 371 -8.60 15.11 5.82
CA HIS A 371 -9.48 13.94 5.91
C HIS A 371 -8.68 12.64 6.12
N PHE A 372 -7.44 12.60 5.65
CA PHE A 372 -6.57 11.42 5.78
C PHE A 372 -5.21 11.83 6.34
N LEU A 373 -4.78 11.16 7.41
CA LEU A 373 -3.46 11.33 8.00
C LEU A 373 -2.80 9.98 8.22
N GLN A 374 -1.59 9.82 7.67
CA GLN A 374 -0.70 8.70 7.95
C GLN A 374 0.64 9.23 8.44
N VAL A 375 1.02 8.92 9.67
CA VAL A 375 2.28 9.41 10.23
C VAL A 375 3.00 8.34 11.04
N GLY A 376 4.31 8.24 10.86
CA GLY A 376 5.17 7.49 11.76
C GLY A 376 5.98 8.39 12.67
N ASP A 377 6.28 7.96 13.90
CA ASP A 377 7.17 8.70 14.79
C ASP A 377 8.66 8.49 14.44
N ILE A 378 9.54 9.08 15.25
CA ILE A 378 10.99 8.83 15.18
C ILE A 378 11.32 7.40 15.61
N ALA A 379 12.36 6.79 15.02
CA ALA A 379 12.90 5.54 15.51
C ALA A 379 13.31 5.67 17.00
N ASN A 380 12.58 4.96 17.87
CA ASN A 380 12.66 5.14 19.32
C ASN A 380 13.84 4.41 20.00
N GLY A 381 14.86 3.96 19.26
CA GLY A 381 16.01 3.21 19.82
C GLY A 381 16.79 3.93 20.92
N HIS A 382 16.63 5.26 21.03
CA HIS A 382 17.17 6.13 22.09
C HIS A 382 16.16 7.18 22.61
N ALA A 383 14.86 6.89 22.49
CA ALA A 383 13.79 7.83 22.78
C ALA A 383 13.43 7.95 24.27
N PRO A 384 12.69 8.99 24.68
CA PRO A 384 12.26 9.21 26.07
C PRO A 384 11.37 8.09 26.65
N PHE A 385 10.83 7.21 25.80
CA PHE A 385 9.97 6.09 26.20
C PHE A 385 10.72 4.75 26.22
N GLN A 386 12.05 4.77 26.26
CA GLN A 386 12.84 3.55 26.38
C GLN A 386 12.92 3.11 27.84
N GLU A 387 12.40 1.92 28.15
CA GLU A 387 12.56 1.28 29.45
C GLU A 387 13.76 0.32 29.41
N GLY A 388 14.69 0.49 30.36
CA GLY A 388 15.81 -0.44 30.57
C GLY A 388 16.77 -0.60 29.39
N GLY A 389 16.75 0.31 28.41
CA GLY A 389 17.62 0.27 27.23
C GLY A 389 17.18 -0.69 26.12
N ARG A 390 15.98 -1.31 26.18
CA ARG A 390 15.52 -2.30 25.18
C ARG A 390 14.02 -2.29 24.84
N LEU A 391 13.15 -1.88 25.77
CA LEU A 391 11.67 -1.95 25.61
C LEU A 391 11.06 -0.56 25.41
N LEU A 392 9.96 -0.47 24.66
CA LEU A 392 9.11 0.72 24.59
C LEU A 392 8.13 0.72 25.76
N ASP A 393 8.16 1.75 26.59
CA ASP A 393 7.18 2.00 27.64
C ASP A 393 5.87 2.53 27.03
N PHE A 394 5.05 1.59 26.53
CA PHE A 394 3.75 1.91 25.96
C PHE A 394 2.77 2.48 26.98
N ALA A 395 2.93 2.20 28.27
CA ALA A 395 2.07 2.75 29.32
C ALA A 395 2.24 4.27 29.42
N ASN A 396 3.48 4.76 29.35
CA ASN A 396 3.77 6.20 29.32
C ASN A 396 3.60 6.83 27.93
N TYR A 397 3.73 6.06 26.85
CA TYR A 397 3.57 6.59 25.50
C TYR A 397 2.10 6.69 25.04
N ALA A 398 1.24 5.76 25.44
CA ALA A 398 -0.17 5.75 25.05
C ALA A 398 -0.92 7.08 25.36
N PRO A 399 -0.74 7.72 26.54
CA PRO A 399 -1.33 9.04 26.80
C PRO A 399 -0.88 10.13 25.82
N GLN A 400 0.38 10.10 25.35
CA GLN A 400 0.91 11.08 24.39
C GLN A 400 0.34 10.86 22.99
N ILE A 401 0.18 9.60 22.58
CA ILE A 401 -0.52 9.23 21.34
C ILE A 401 -1.97 9.70 21.40
N LEU A 402 -2.67 9.47 22.52
CA LEU A 402 -4.04 9.94 22.68
C LEU A 402 -4.13 11.47 22.64
N ALA A 403 -3.22 12.17 23.31
CA ALA A 403 -3.16 13.64 23.29
C ALA A 403 -2.87 14.19 21.88
N PHE A 404 -2.04 13.50 21.10
CA PHE A 404 -1.87 13.78 19.68
C PHE A 404 -3.20 13.63 18.91
N ILE A 405 -3.87 12.48 19.05
CA ILE A 405 -5.13 12.18 18.36
C ILE A 405 -6.22 13.20 18.70
N THR A 406 -6.38 13.56 19.97
CA THR A 406 -7.46 14.48 20.41
C THR A 406 -7.25 15.92 19.94
N ALA A 407 -6.01 16.29 19.57
CA ALA A 407 -5.68 17.60 19.03
C ALA A 407 -5.78 17.71 17.48
N LEU A 408 -6.05 16.59 16.79
CA LEU A 408 -6.22 16.54 15.33
C LEU A 408 -7.52 17.23 14.87
N PRO A 409 -7.62 17.60 13.57
CA PRO A 409 -8.78 18.32 13.08
C PRO A 409 -10.05 17.46 13.16
N PRO A 410 -11.21 18.03 13.53
CA PRO A 410 -12.44 17.29 13.82
C PRO A 410 -13.07 16.61 12.59
N LYS A 411 -12.68 17.01 11.37
CA LYS A 411 -13.13 16.45 10.09
C LYS A 411 -12.29 15.26 9.61
N LEU A 412 -11.29 14.82 10.39
CA LEU A 412 -10.45 13.69 10.03
C LEU A 412 -11.29 12.42 9.89
N LEU A 413 -11.22 11.80 8.71
CA LEU A 413 -11.97 10.58 8.39
C LEU A 413 -11.15 9.33 8.67
N SER A 414 -9.84 9.36 8.40
CA SER A 414 -8.94 8.22 8.53
C SER A 414 -7.60 8.59 9.15
N LEU A 415 -7.18 7.82 10.16
CA LEU A 415 -5.92 8.02 10.86
C LEU A 415 -5.12 6.73 10.94
N TYR A 416 -3.84 6.83 10.56
CA TYR A 416 -2.91 5.73 10.62
C TYR A 416 -1.61 6.18 11.28
N ILE A 417 -1.19 5.42 12.29
CA ILE A 417 -0.05 5.73 13.14
C ILE A 417 0.96 4.59 13.06
N GLU A 418 2.21 4.93 12.81
CA GLU A 418 3.34 4.00 12.86
C GLU A 418 4.24 4.36 14.06
N ILE A 419 4.42 3.42 14.97
CA ILE A 419 5.38 3.49 16.06
C ILE A 419 6.63 2.75 15.59
N ASN A 420 7.72 3.48 15.41
CA ASN A 420 8.97 3.02 14.86
C ASN A 420 9.96 2.71 15.98
N GLY A 421 10.55 1.51 15.92
CA GLY A 421 11.49 1.07 16.96
C GLY A 421 12.70 0.33 16.43
N ARG A 422 13.76 1.06 16.07
CA ARG A 422 15.07 0.46 15.75
C ARG A 422 15.68 -0.11 17.04
N GLU A 423 16.09 -1.37 17.03
CA GLU A 423 16.67 -2.09 18.19
C GLU A 423 15.74 -2.30 19.38
N LEU A 424 14.43 -2.14 19.18
CA LEU A 424 13.44 -2.40 20.23
C LEU A 424 12.98 -3.86 20.15
N THR A 425 12.49 -4.40 21.26
CA THR A 425 11.86 -5.73 21.32
C THR A 425 10.59 -5.62 22.14
N ILE A 426 9.48 -6.23 21.73
CA ILE A 426 8.31 -6.42 22.59
C ILE A 426 8.39 -7.84 23.14
N GLU A 427 8.72 -7.98 24.42
CA GLU A 427 8.90 -9.30 25.04
C GLU A 427 7.57 -9.86 25.57
N ASP A 428 6.69 -9.02 26.12
CA ASP A 428 5.41 -9.45 26.68
C ASP A 428 4.22 -8.96 25.84
N ASP A 429 3.26 -9.86 25.57
CA ASP A 429 2.02 -9.51 24.89
C ASP A 429 1.24 -8.41 25.62
N ASP A 430 1.41 -8.28 26.94
CA ASP A 430 0.73 -7.28 27.74
C ASP A 430 1.32 -5.87 27.56
N ASP A 431 2.54 -5.72 27.03
CA ASP A 431 3.20 -4.41 26.85
C ASP A 431 2.38 -3.50 25.93
N PHE A 432 1.80 -4.08 24.87
CA PHE A 432 0.97 -3.34 23.90
C PHE A 432 -0.48 -3.13 24.37
N SER A 433 -0.87 -3.66 25.54
CA SER A 433 -2.25 -3.56 26.05
C SER A 433 -2.68 -2.11 26.36
N SER A 434 -1.74 -1.24 26.73
CA SER A 434 -2.01 0.19 26.95
C SER A 434 -2.59 0.88 25.71
N ILE A 435 -2.16 0.45 24.52
CA ILE A 435 -2.64 0.95 23.22
C ILE A 435 -4.07 0.47 22.91
N ASP A 436 -4.44 -0.73 23.37
CA ASP A 436 -5.79 -1.32 23.15
C ASP A 436 -6.93 -0.45 23.74
N SER A 437 -6.61 0.35 24.76
CA SER A 437 -7.58 1.21 25.44
C SER A 437 -7.87 2.55 24.74
N LEU A 438 -7.10 2.93 23.71
CA LEU A 438 -7.18 4.27 23.12
C LEU A 438 -8.41 4.47 22.21
N GLY A 439 -8.92 3.40 21.61
CA GLY A 439 -9.98 3.44 20.60
C GLY A 439 -11.22 4.23 21.06
N PRO A 440 -11.90 3.86 22.15
CA PRO A 440 -13.12 4.52 22.59
C PRO A 440 -12.98 6.04 22.73
N GLU A 441 -11.90 6.54 23.36
CA GLU A 441 -11.69 7.97 23.56
C GLU A 441 -11.31 8.70 22.27
N ALA A 442 -10.55 8.06 21.38
CA ALA A 442 -10.23 8.60 20.08
C ALA A 442 -11.48 8.84 19.22
N PHE A 443 -12.35 7.84 19.09
CA PHE A 443 -13.57 7.95 18.28
C PHE A 443 -14.65 8.83 18.93
N SER A 444 -14.74 8.88 20.27
CA SER A 444 -15.66 9.79 20.96
C SER A 444 -15.27 11.26 20.76
N THR A 445 -13.98 11.53 20.55
CA THR A 445 -13.44 12.87 20.28
C THR A 445 -13.49 13.24 18.79
N LEU A 446 -12.96 12.38 17.92
CA LEU A 446 -12.95 12.60 16.47
C LEU A 446 -14.19 11.98 15.82
N ARG A 447 -15.29 12.74 15.83
CA ARG A 447 -16.64 12.25 15.48
C ARG A 447 -16.82 11.86 14.01
N HIS A 448 -15.90 12.18 13.11
CA HIS A 448 -15.91 11.73 11.71
C HIS A 448 -15.02 10.50 11.43
N LEU A 449 -14.19 10.10 12.40
CA LEU A 449 -13.23 9.03 12.25
C LEU A 449 -13.94 7.70 12.06
N HIS A 450 -13.56 6.92 11.04
CA HIS A 450 -14.11 5.59 10.79
C HIS A 450 -13.08 4.44 10.79
N PRO A 451 -11.80 4.65 10.41
CA PRO A 451 -10.68 3.80 10.75
C PRO A 451 -9.61 4.54 11.58
N LEU A 452 -9.15 3.89 12.64
CA LEU A 452 -7.91 4.23 13.34
C LEU A 452 -7.05 2.98 13.37
N ASP A 453 -5.81 3.08 12.93
CA ASP A 453 -4.87 1.97 13.03
C ASP A 453 -3.53 2.43 13.61
N ILE A 454 -3.02 1.67 14.58
CA ILE A 454 -1.74 1.92 15.23
C ILE A 454 -0.89 0.66 15.05
N HIS A 455 0.28 0.80 14.43
CA HIS A 455 1.20 -0.30 14.14
C HIS A 455 2.52 -0.08 14.87
N ALA A 456 3.02 -1.10 15.56
CA ALA A 456 4.38 -1.11 16.08
C ALA A 456 5.32 -1.82 15.09
N TRP A 457 6.14 -1.04 14.42
CA TRP A 457 7.17 -1.50 13.48
C TRP A 457 8.50 -1.61 14.20
N ILE A 458 8.85 -2.85 14.55
CA ILE A 458 10.05 -3.18 15.30
C ILE A 458 11.05 -3.83 14.35
N TYR A 459 12.27 -3.32 14.38
CA TYR A 459 13.37 -3.82 13.56
C TYR A 459 13.96 -5.05 14.23
N ASN A 460 14.27 -6.09 13.45
CA ASN A 460 14.93 -7.27 13.99
C ASN A 460 16.36 -6.95 14.48
N ALA A 461 17.00 -7.90 15.16
CA ALA A 461 18.38 -7.77 15.65
C ALA A 461 19.43 -7.51 14.54
N ASP A 462 19.08 -7.80 13.29
CA ASP A 462 19.93 -7.52 12.11
C ASP A 462 19.67 -6.12 11.51
N GLY A 463 18.74 -5.35 12.07
CA GLY A 463 18.40 -4.00 11.64
C GLY A 463 17.41 -3.92 10.49
N ASP A 464 16.76 -5.03 10.12
CA ASP A 464 15.75 -5.10 9.07
C ASP A 464 14.34 -4.99 9.64
N LEU A 465 13.49 -4.21 8.96
CA LEU A 465 12.04 -4.23 9.17
C LEU A 465 11.46 -5.52 8.60
N ILE A 466 10.70 -6.26 9.41
CA ILE A 466 9.87 -7.36 8.93
C ILE A 466 8.68 -6.83 8.09
N ASP A 467 8.15 -7.67 7.18
CA ASP A 467 7.08 -7.31 6.22
C ASP A 467 5.72 -6.94 6.86
N ILE A 468 5.62 -7.16 8.16
CA ILE A 468 4.43 -6.90 8.98
C ILE A 468 4.90 -6.24 10.30
N PRO A 469 4.12 -5.32 10.89
CA PRO A 469 4.39 -4.85 12.24
C PRO A 469 4.32 -6.02 13.21
N GLU A 470 5.10 -5.93 14.28
CA GLU A 470 5.11 -6.94 15.33
C GLU A 470 3.77 -6.97 16.07
N LYS A 471 3.23 -5.77 16.32
CA LYS A 471 1.91 -5.57 16.95
C LYS A 471 1.09 -4.56 16.15
N GLY A 472 -0.22 -4.75 16.09
CA GLY A 472 -1.12 -3.81 15.43
C GLY A 472 -2.49 -3.75 16.09
N MET A 473 -3.03 -2.55 16.27
CA MET A 473 -4.41 -2.31 16.67
C MET A 473 -5.19 -1.71 15.51
N PHE A 474 -6.36 -2.28 15.22
CA PHE A 474 -7.21 -1.89 14.11
C PHE A 474 -8.62 -1.62 14.58
N TRP A 475 -9.02 -0.36 14.60
CA TRP A 475 -10.35 0.06 15.03
C TRP A 475 -11.20 0.49 13.85
N ARG A 476 -12.42 -0.04 13.77
CA ARG A 476 -13.43 0.33 12.77
C ARG A 476 -14.71 0.75 13.46
N ARG A 477 -15.19 1.97 13.19
CA ARG A 477 -16.52 2.39 13.60
C ARG A 477 -17.54 1.82 12.62
N LEU A 478 -18.48 1.04 13.13
CA LEU A 478 -19.52 0.36 12.38
C LEU A 478 -20.90 0.91 12.77
N PRO A 479 -21.91 0.76 11.89
CA PRO A 479 -23.29 1.06 12.23
C PRO A 479 -23.76 0.30 13.48
N SER A 480 -24.64 0.91 14.28
CA SER A 480 -25.25 0.23 15.43
C SER A 480 -26.15 -0.92 14.97
N ARG A 481 -26.07 -2.07 15.66
CA ARG A 481 -26.97 -3.22 15.39
C ARG A 481 -28.37 -3.03 15.97
N GLU A 482 -28.48 -2.30 17.07
CA GLU A 482 -29.73 -2.10 17.81
C GLU A 482 -30.59 -0.99 17.20
N THR A 483 -29.91 0.00 16.63
CA THR A 483 -30.48 1.08 15.83
C THR A 483 -29.70 1.15 14.54
N PRO A 484 -30.07 0.38 13.49
CA PRO A 484 -29.42 0.40 12.19
C PRO A 484 -29.68 1.73 11.48
N CYS A 485 -29.12 2.81 12.02
CA CYS A 485 -28.97 4.09 11.39
C CYS A 485 -27.57 4.12 10.79
N SER A 486 -27.50 3.82 9.49
CA SER A 486 -26.34 4.09 8.64
C SER A 486 -26.11 5.59 8.39
N ILE A 487 -26.91 6.45 9.02
CA ILE A 487 -26.99 7.89 8.78
C ILE A 487 -26.30 8.64 9.94
N GLU A 488 -25.73 9.80 9.62
CA GLU A 488 -25.24 10.80 10.56
C GLU A 488 -26.25 11.12 11.67
N GLY A 489 -25.77 11.53 12.84
CA GLY A 489 -26.66 12.00 13.90
C GLY A 489 -27.04 10.95 14.95
N CYS A 490 -26.27 9.86 15.08
CA CYS A 490 -26.48 8.86 16.13
C CYS A 490 -25.64 9.16 17.37
N THR A 491 -26.18 8.87 18.55
CA THR A 491 -25.46 8.92 19.83
C THR A 491 -24.68 7.63 20.12
N THR A 492 -25.02 6.52 19.45
CA THR A 492 -24.38 5.22 19.65
C THR A 492 -23.96 4.58 18.33
N LYS A 493 -22.80 3.91 18.34
CA LYS A 493 -22.23 3.14 17.22
C LYS A 493 -21.58 1.86 17.76
N GLN A 494 -21.09 1.00 16.89
CA GLN A 494 -20.24 -0.13 17.27
C GLN A 494 -18.79 0.20 16.97
N LEU A 495 -17.90 -0.11 17.90
CA LEU A 495 -16.45 -0.07 17.67
C LEU A 495 -15.95 -1.51 17.56
N SER A 496 -15.50 -1.88 16.37
CA SER A 496 -14.82 -3.14 16.12
C SER A 496 -13.33 -2.95 16.32
N THR A 497 -12.76 -3.68 17.27
CA THR A 497 -11.33 -3.63 17.61
C THR A 497 -10.70 -4.97 17.24
N SER A 498 -9.69 -4.93 16.39
CA SER A 498 -8.88 -6.10 16.05
C SER A 498 -7.46 -5.87 16.54
N ARG A 499 -6.89 -6.86 17.21
CA ARG A 499 -5.51 -6.84 17.68
C ARG A 499 -4.74 -7.91 16.93
N MET A 500 -3.65 -7.51 16.29
CA MET A 500 -2.71 -8.38 15.60
C MET A 500 -1.45 -8.53 16.45
N ASP A 501 -1.08 -9.78 16.68
CA ASP A 501 0.15 -10.18 17.37
C ASP A 501 0.94 -11.10 16.43
N ALA A 502 2.07 -10.62 15.93
CA ALA A 502 3.05 -11.45 15.24
C ALA A 502 4.03 -12.03 16.27
N ILE A 503 4.30 -13.33 16.21
CA ILE A 503 5.26 -13.97 17.11
C ILE A 503 6.67 -13.65 16.58
N TYR A 504 7.51 -13.06 17.42
CA TYR A 504 8.92 -12.81 17.07
C TYR A 504 9.58 -14.12 16.58
N GLN A 505 10.19 -14.09 15.38
CA GLN A 505 10.82 -15.20 14.65
C GLN A 505 9.92 -16.30 14.06
N HIS A 506 8.64 -16.40 14.45
CA HIS A 506 7.70 -17.31 13.83
C HIS A 506 6.67 -16.50 13.04
N ARG A 507 6.59 -16.68 11.71
CA ARG A 507 5.61 -16.00 10.83
C ARG A 507 4.14 -16.37 11.12
N ASP A 508 3.86 -16.81 12.34
CA ASP A 508 2.55 -17.09 12.88
C ASP A 508 1.98 -15.80 13.44
N LEU A 509 0.75 -15.52 13.02
CA LEU A 509 0.07 -14.27 13.24
C LEU A 509 -1.26 -14.58 13.91
N ALA A 510 -1.43 -14.08 15.13
CA ALA A 510 -2.68 -14.17 15.85
C ALA A 510 -3.46 -12.87 15.66
N VAL A 511 -4.74 -12.98 15.29
CA VAL A 511 -5.65 -11.83 15.29
C VAL A 511 -6.78 -12.12 16.26
N SER A 512 -6.94 -11.25 17.26
CA SER A 512 -8.09 -11.28 18.16
C SER A 512 -9.04 -10.14 17.86
N HIS A 513 -10.33 -10.34 18.12
CA HIS A 513 -11.38 -9.38 17.75
C HIS A 513 -12.37 -9.17 18.90
N ARG A 514 -12.75 -7.92 19.13
CA ARG A 514 -13.86 -7.56 20.03
C ARG A 514 -14.72 -6.46 19.41
N VAL A 515 -15.99 -6.42 19.81
CA VAL A 515 -16.91 -5.34 19.47
C VAL A 515 -17.47 -4.77 20.75
N GLU A 516 -17.43 -3.46 20.88
CA GLU A 516 -18.01 -2.71 21.99
C GLU A 516 -19.00 -1.66 21.49
N VAL A 517 -19.92 -1.26 22.36
CA VAL A 517 -20.81 -0.12 22.09
C VAL A 517 -20.03 1.15 22.33
N LEU A 518 -20.01 2.02 21.33
CA LEU A 518 -19.37 3.32 21.38
C LEU A 518 -20.43 4.40 21.58
N GLU A 519 -20.32 5.17 22.65
CA GLU A 519 -21.21 6.29 22.93
C GLU A 519 -20.52 7.61 22.58
N ALA A 520 -21.28 8.52 21.96
CA ALA A 520 -20.82 9.88 21.72
C ALA A 520 -20.75 10.64 23.06
N LYS A 521 -19.84 11.62 23.14
CA LYS A 521 -19.78 12.52 24.30
C LYS A 521 -21.14 13.23 24.50
N PRO A 522 -21.52 13.58 25.74
CA PRO A 522 -22.80 14.22 26.03
C PRO A 522 -23.07 15.43 25.14
N GLY A 523 -24.26 15.48 24.52
CA GLY A 523 -24.66 16.56 23.61
C GLY A 523 -23.98 16.54 22.23
N LYS A 524 -23.28 15.46 21.86
CA LYS A 524 -22.67 15.26 20.56
C LYS A 524 -23.27 14.07 19.83
N LEU A 525 -23.16 14.08 18.50
CA LEU A 525 -23.56 12.99 17.62
C LEU A 525 -22.37 12.55 16.76
N PHE A 526 -22.33 11.28 16.37
CA PHE A 526 -21.40 10.81 15.35
C PHE A 526 -21.77 11.37 13.97
N GLU A 527 -20.75 11.73 13.19
CA GLU A 527 -20.86 12.39 11.88
C GLU A 527 -20.04 11.61 10.85
N GLY A 528 -20.29 11.83 9.55
CA GLY A 528 -19.58 11.14 8.47
C GLY A 528 -19.99 9.67 8.26
N ILE A 529 -19.19 8.98 7.45
CA ILE A 529 -19.46 7.63 6.94
C ILE A 529 -18.85 6.59 7.89
N ASP A 530 -19.56 5.50 8.17
CA ASP A 530 -19.03 4.36 8.93
C ASP A 530 -18.24 3.40 8.04
N ALA A 531 -17.35 2.60 8.62
CA ALA A 531 -16.68 1.53 7.88
C ALA A 531 -17.68 0.46 7.44
N GLU A 532 -17.50 -0.07 6.22
CA GLU A 532 -18.38 -1.10 5.66
C GLU A 532 -18.27 -2.44 6.42
N GLU A 533 -17.07 -2.77 6.90
CA GLU A 533 -16.79 -4.01 7.60
C GLU A 533 -15.69 -3.85 8.66
N ALA A 534 -15.67 -4.78 9.61
CA ALA A 534 -14.57 -4.96 10.54
C ALA A 534 -13.28 -5.31 9.78
N TRP A 535 -12.14 -4.84 10.27
CA TRP A 535 -10.85 -5.25 9.72
C TRP A 535 -10.68 -6.75 9.95
N CYS A 536 -10.44 -7.49 8.86
CA CYS A 536 -10.24 -8.93 8.89
C CYS A 536 -11.40 -9.77 9.48
N GLY A 537 -12.65 -9.28 9.50
CA GLY A 537 -13.88 -10.08 9.68
C GLY A 537 -13.91 -11.18 10.76
N GLY A 538 -13.06 -11.09 11.79
CA GLY A 538 -12.64 -12.22 12.63
C GLY A 538 -13.72 -12.70 13.61
N LEU A 539 -13.51 -13.90 14.17
CA LEU A 539 -14.37 -14.49 15.19
C LEU A 539 -14.25 -13.74 16.52
N VAL A 540 -15.41 -13.50 17.15
CA VAL A 540 -15.57 -12.79 18.43
C VAL A 540 -14.81 -13.51 19.55
N ARG A 541 -13.85 -12.84 20.21
CA ARG A 541 -13.26 -13.33 21.46
C ARG A 541 -14.38 -13.40 22.51
N LYS A 542 -14.68 -14.59 23.03
CA LYS A 542 -15.43 -14.70 24.29
C LYS A 542 -14.48 -14.29 25.43
N PRO A 543 -14.93 -13.49 26.41
CA PRO A 543 -14.08 -13.06 27.50
C PRO A 543 -13.54 -14.29 28.27
N PRO A 544 -12.25 -14.30 28.65
CA PRO A 544 -11.67 -15.42 29.36
C PRO A 544 -12.31 -15.53 30.75
N ALA A 545 -12.69 -16.75 31.14
CA ALA A 545 -13.03 -17.04 32.52
C ALA A 545 -11.76 -16.86 33.37
N LYS A 546 -11.82 -15.97 34.37
CA LYS A 546 -10.74 -15.66 35.32
C LYS A 546 -10.00 -16.93 35.75
N ARG A 547 -8.74 -17.08 35.35
CA ARG A 547 -7.80 -18.00 36.02
C ARG A 547 -6.49 -17.27 36.31
N ARG A 548 -6.10 -17.34 37.58
CA ARG A 548 -4.79 -16.96 38.08
C ARG A 548 -3.81 -18.08 37.74
N GLY A 549 -2.67 -17.76 37.14
CA GLY A 549 -1.57 -18.71 37.01
C GLY A 549 -0.53 -18.32 35.96
N THR A 550 0.66 -17.98 36.44
CA THR A 550 1.89 -17.80 35.66
C THR A 550 2.37 -19.15 35.12
N GLN A 551 2.19 -19.44 33.83
CA GLN A 551 2.93 -20.51 33.15
C GLN A 551 3.36 -20.05 31.75
N ARG A 552 4.68 -19.87 31.61
CA ARG A 552 5.38 -19.79 30.33
C ARG A 552 5.16 -21.11 29.59
N GLY A 553 4.49 -21.03 28.45
CA GLY A 553 4.13 -22.18 27.62
C GLY A 553 2.66 -22.11 27.25
N TRP A 554 2.36 -21.48 26.12
CA TRP A 554 1.03 -21.49 25.50
C TRP A 554 0.68 -22.90 25.01
N GLN A 555 0.36 -23.81 25.93
CA GLN A 555 -0.31 -25.06 25.61
C GLN A 555 -1.82 -24.80 25.51
N GLY A 556 -2.26 -24.53 24.28
CA GLY A 556 -3.62 -24.80 23.85
C GLY A 556 -4.71 -23.94 24.51
N GLU A 557 -4.75 -22.64 24.22
CA GLU A 557 -6.01 -21.91 24.30
C GLU A 557 -6.97 -22.46 23.22
N LYS A 558 -7.93 -23.29 23.63
CA LYS A 558 -9.02 -23.86 22.81
C LYS A 558 -10.01 -22.81 22.24
N GLY A 559 -9.59 -21.58 21.99
CA GLY A 559 -10.46 -20.48 21.55
C GLY A 559 -9.83 -19.51 20.56
N VAL A 560 -8.52 -19.58 20.31
CA VAL A 560 -7.85 -18.75 19.30
C VAL A 560 -7.64 -19.62 18.07
N ASP A 561 -8.40 -19.33 17.01
CA ASP A 561 -8.22 -19.99 15.72
C ASP A 561 -7.05 -19.33 14.98
N PHE A 562 -5.90 -19.99 14.99
CA PHE A 562 -4.68 -19.58 14.27
C PHE A 562 -4.76 -19.87 12.76
N SER A 563 -5.87 -20.44 12.26
CA SER A 563 -5.99 -20.97 10.91
C SER A 563 -6.81 -20.10 9.96
N TRP A 564 -6.81 -18.78 10.15
CA TRP A 564 -7.65 -17.93 9.30
C TRP A 564 -7.17 -17.97 7.83
N PRO A 565 -7.89 -18.56 6.86
CA PRO A 565 -7.28 -18.99 5.59
C PRO A 565 -6.99 -17.87 4.58
N PHE A 566 -7.32 -16.61 4.90
CA PHE A 566 -7.33 -15.50 3.94
C PHE A 566 -6.61 -14.24 4.42
N TYR A 567 -5.95 -14.29 5.59
CA TYR A 567 -5.28 -13.12 6.14
C TYR A 567 -4.11 -12.68 5.26
N GLU A 568 -3.35 -13.59 4.65
CA GLU A 568 -2.20 -13.26 3.81
C GLU A 568 -2.59 -12.33 2.64
N GLY A 569 -3.79 -12.50 2.07
CA GLY A 569 -4.32 -11.65 0.99
C GLY A 569 -4.77 -10.26 1.47
N ARG A 570 -5.38 -10.17 2.66
CA ARG A 570 -5.82 -8.87 3.24
C ARG A 570 -4.66 -8.10 3.87
N ILE A 571 -3.69 -8.79 4.46
CA ILE A 571 -2.43 -8.22 4.92
C ILE A 571 -1.60 -7.77 3.72
N SER A 572 -1.31 -8.61 2.73
CA SER A 572 -0.55 -8.15 1.55
C SER A 572 -1.22 -7.02 0.75
N ALA A 573 -2.54 -6.82 0.88
CA ALA A 573 -3.30 -5.74 0.23
C ALA A 573 -3.59 -4.53 1.14
N TYR A 574 -3.18 -4.55 2.40
CA TYR A 574 -3.50 -3.46 3.32
C TYR A 574 -2.67 -2.21 3.00
N PRO A 575 -3.28 -1.01 2.95
CA PRO A 575 -2.57 0.21 2.55
C PRO A 575 -1.39 0.60 3.45
N MET A 576 -1.43 0.14 4.71
CA MET A 576 -0.52 0.56 5.78
C MET A 576 0.48 -0.49 6.21
N PHE A 577 0.29 -1.76 5.82
CA PHE A 577 1.46 -2.63 5.84
C PHE A 577 2.40 -1.93 4.90
N ARG A 578 3.56 -1.54 5.42
CA ARG A 578 4.62 -1.01 4.61
C ARG A 578 4.75 -2.02 3.48
N THR A 579 4.23 -1.68 2.30
CA THR A 579 4.72 -2.23 1.04
C THR A 579 6.09 -1.65 0.80
N ARG A 580 6.93 -1.64 1.83
CA ARG A 580 8.35 -1.56 1.73
C ARG A 580 8.84 -3.01 1.78
N PHE A 581 10.07 -3.20 1.37
CA PHE A 581 10.88 -4.32 1.86
C PHE A 581 10.62 -5.74 1.37
N TRP A 582 9.75 -6.00 0.39
CA TRP A 582 9.97 -7.18 -0.47
C TRP A 582 11.22 -6.94 -1.32
N ASN A 583 12.39 -7.25 -0.79
CA ASN A 583 12.83 -8.59 -0.43
C ASN A 583 14.25 -8.40 0.17
N LEU A 584 14.74 -9.23 1.09
CA LEU A 584 16.18 -9.55 1.16
C LEU A 584 16.46 -10.70 0.22
#